data_AF-A0A6A3KLF7-F1
#
_entry.id   AF-A0A6A3KLF7-F1
#
_cell.length_a   1.000
_cell.length_b   1.000
_cell.length_c   1.000
_cell.angle_alpha   90.00
_cell.angle_beta   90.00
_cell.angle_gamma   90.00
#
_symmetry.space_group_name_H-M   'P 1'
#
loop_
_entity.id
_entity.type
_entity.pdbx_description
1 polymer ?
#
loop_
_entity_poly.entity_id
_entity_poly.type
_entity_poly.pdbx_seq_one_letter_code
_entity_poly.pdbx_strand_id
1 'polypeptide(L)'
;MYYTKHTLASSSGDTRVITTQDFQKLKISDGKFCFFVNIASEKAARKLATDWEAHRGHPVEPVVLKYKGKVFVTELPSTPPIRTIDVEAEIELSDTTLVARNQFCLSEEQKEAVRQWTRETLDAKVIRPSKSPFSSPTFCVKKAVGW
;
A
#
# COMPACT_ATOMS: atom_id res chain seq x y z
N MET A 1 27.04 -21.21 -5.96
CA MET A 1 26.52 -19.92 -6.47
C MET A 1 25.01 -20.01 -6.62
N TYR A 2 24.24 -19.48 -5.66
CA TYR A 2 22.79 -19.71 -5.54
C TYR A 2 21.89 -18.63 -6.16
N TYR A 3 22.45 -17.52 -6.66
CA TYR A 3 21.67 -16.33 -7.08
C TYR A 3 21.44 -16.21 -8.59
N THR A 4 21.83 -17.19 -9.41
CA THR A 4 21.83 -17.07 -10.88
C THR A 4 20.49 -17.37 -11.56
N LYS A 5 19.46 -17.82 -10.83
CA LYS A 5 18.29 -18.46 -11.47
C LYS A 5 17.03 -17.61 -11.62
N HIS A 6 16.99 -16.37 -11.13
CA HIS A 6 15.79 -15.55 -11.20
C HIS A 6 16.09 -14.20 -11.85
N THR A 7 16.09 -14.18 -13.18
CA THR A 7 15.98 -12.93 -13.94
C THR A 7 14.56 -12.40 -13.70
N LEU A 8 14.44 -11.43 -12.81
CA LEU A 8 13.18 -10.69 -12.62
C LEU A 8 13.07 -9.68 -13.76
N ALA A 9 12.23 -10.01 -14.74
CA ALA A 9 11.86 -9.10 -15.82
C ALA A 9 10.86 -8.07 -15.26
N SER A 10 11.25 -6.80 -15.26
CA SER A 10 10.36 -5.68 -14.95
C SER A 10 10.08 -4.88 -16.23
N SER A 11 9.01 -4.08 -16.24
CA SER A 11 8.75 -3.16 -17.37
C SER A 11 9.82 -2.07 -17.54
N SER A 12 10.71 -1.90 -16.57
CA SER A 12 11.87 -1.00 -16.63
C SER A 12 13.16 -1.66 -17.14
N GLY A 13 13.11 -2.97 -17.45
CA GLY A 13 14.25 -3.77 -17.90
C GLY A 13 14.48 -5.02 -17.06
N ASP A 14 15.34 -5.89 -17.56
CA ASP A 14 15.73 -7.12 -16.88
C ASP A 14 16.63 -6.82 -15.69
N THR A 15 16.37 -7.45 -14.53
CA THR A 15 17.37 -7.52 -13.46
C THR A 15 18.55 -8.36 -13.96
N ARG A 16 19.70 -7.72 -14.19
CA ARG A 16 20.91 -8.39 -14.68
C ARG A 16 21.98 -8.42 -13.60
N VAL A 17 22.59 -9.58 -13.43
CA VAL A 17 23.82 -9.71 -12.66
C VAL A 17 24.92 -9.02 -13.46
N ILE A 18 25.49 -7.95 -12.90
CA ILE A 18 26.61 -7.23 -13.51
C ILE A 18 27.94 -7.81 -13.03
N THR A 19 28.98 -7.68 -13.85
CA THR A 19 30.32 -8.10 -13.48
C THR A 19 30.95 -7.13 -12.47
N THR A 20 31.97 -7.58 -11.75
CA THR A 20 32.74 -6.72 -10.84
C THR A 20 33.36 -5.52 -11.58
N GLN A 21 33.75 -5.70 -12.83
CA GLN A 21 34.32 -4.62 -13.65
C GLN A 21 33.27 -3.55 -13.95
N ASP A 22 32.05 -3.95 -14.29
CA ASP A 22 30.96 -3.02 -14.56
C ASP A 22 30.48 -2.32 -13.28
N PHE A 23 30.51 -3.01 -12.14
CA PHE A 23 30.22 -2.42 -10.84
C PHE A 23 31.23 -1.32 -10.47
N GLN A 24 32.53 -1.51 -10.76
CA GLN A 24 33.55 -0.48 -10.52
C GLN A 24 33.34 0.77 -11.39
N LYS A 25 32.78 0.63 -12.59
CA LYS A 25 32.44 1.79 -13.46
C LYS A 25 31.31 2.65 -12.90
N LEU A 26 30.51 2.14 -11.96
CA LEU A 26 29.42 2.87 -11.29
C LEU A 26 29.87 3.61 -10.02
N LYS A 27 31.16 3.54 -9.68
CA LYS A 27 31.76 4.17 -8.51
C LYS A 27 31.98 5.66 -8.75
N ILE A 28 31.35 6.51 -7.93
CA ILE A 28 31.56 7.97 -7.97
C ILE A 28 32.78 8.36 -7.12
N SER A 29 32.97 7.74 -5.96
CA SER A 29 34.11 7.96 -5.07
C SER A 29 34.38 6.74 -4.21
N ASP A 30 35.42 6.77 -3.37
CA ASP A 30 35.68 5.64 -2.48
C ASP A 30 34.48 5.38 -1.56
N GLY A 31 33.99 4.14 -1.57
CA GLY A 31 32.77 3.72 -0.89
C GLY A 31 31.43 4.29 -1.42
N LYS A 32 31.39 5.10 -2.48
CA LYS A 32 30.14 5.68 -3.03
C LYS A 32 29.86 5.20 -4.44
N PHE A 33 28.68 4.61 -4.62
CA PHE A 33 28.16 4.13 -5.90
C PHE A 33 26.87 4.88 -6.25
N CYS A 34 26.63 5.10 -7.54
CA CYS A 34 25.35 5.63 -8.03
C CYS A 34 24.54 4.52 -8.67
N PHE A 35 23.26 4.45 -8.35
CA PHE A 35 22.30 3.69 -9.13
C PHE A 35 21.03 4.52 -9.28
N PHE A 36 20.46 4.51 -10.49
CA PHE A 36 19.17 5.11 -10.76
C PHE A 36 18.10 4.05 -10.52
N VAL A 37 17.34 4.19 -9.44
CA VAL A 37 16.11 3.43 -9.27
C VAL A 37 15.03 4.21 -10.02
N ASN A 38 14.53 3.65 -11.12
CA ASN A 38 13.35 4.21 -11.77
C ASN A 38 12.13 3.93 -10.88
N ILE A 39 11.80 4.89 -10.01
CA ILE A 39 10.64 4.80 -9.10
C ILE A 39 9.35 5.16 -9.85
N ALA A 40 9.46 5.84 -11.01
CA ALA A 40 8.33 6.15 -11.88
C ALA A 40 7.91 4.90 -12.67
N SER A 41 7.37 3.94 -11.94
CA SER A 41 6.71 2.79 -12.54
C SER A 41 5.58 3.29 -13.44
N GLU A 42 5.42 2.65 -14.61
CA GLU A 42 4.23 2.78 -15.45
C GLU A 42 2.92 2.65 -14.63
N LYS A 43 2.96 1.90 -13.52
CA LYS A 43 1.87 1.78 -12.54
C LYS A 43 1.56 3.09 -11.80
N ALA A 44 2.57 3.89 -11.47
CA ALA A 44 2.40 5.21 -10.86
C ALA A 44 1.78 6.18 -11.87
N ALA A 45 2.30 6.20 -13.10
CA ALA A 45 1.74 7.01 -14.20
C ALA A 45 0.29 6.63 -14.51
N ARG A 46 -0.03 5.34 -14.60
CA ARG A 46 -1.42 4.85 -14.78
C ARG A 46 -2.34 5.31 -13.64
N LYS A 47 -1.88 5.25 -12.39
CA LYS A 47 -2.68 5.73 -11.25
C LYS A 47 -2.94 7.23 -11.30
N LEU A 48 -1.91 8.03 -11.60
CA LEU A 48 -2.05 9.48 -11.75
C LEU A 48 -2.96 9.86 -12.93
N ALA A 49 -2.94 9.06 -14.01
CA ALA A 49 -3.83 9.25 -15.16
C ALA A 49 -5.28 8.82 -14.90
N THR A 50 -5.60 8.23 -13.75
CA THR A 50 -6.97 7.84 -13.35
C THR A 50 -7.58 8.88 -12.40
N ASP A 51 -7.18 10.14 -12.51
CA ASP A 51 -7.79 11.23 -11.74
C ASP A 51 -9.11 11.70 -12.37
N TRP A 52 -9.91 12.46 -11.63
CA TRP A 52 -11.23 12.95 -12.05
C TRP A 52 -11.23 13.63 -13.41
N GLU A 53 -10.15 14.37 -13.71
CA GLU A 53 -9.99 15.09 -14.97
C GLU A 53 -9.89 14.17 -16.19
N ALA A 54 -9.44 12.92 -16.00
CA ALA A 54 -9.34 11.94 -17.07
C ALA A 54 -10.71 11.53 -17.64
N HIS A 55 -11.79 11.80 -16.92
CA HIS A 55 -13.15 11.51 -17.36
C HIS A 55 -13.85 12.69 -18.03
N ARG A 56 -13.21 13.85 -18.17
CA ARG A 56 -13.79 15.03 -18.84
C ARG A 56 -14.12 14.72 -20.31
N GLY A 57 -15.35 14.95 -20.73
CA GLY A 57 -15.83 14.64 -22.08
C GLY A 57 -16.13 13.17 -22.34
N HIS A 58 -15.96 12.28 -21.35
CA HIS A 58 -16.34 10.88 -21.47
C HIS A 58 -17.86 10.72 -21.21
N PRO A 59 -18.57 9.77 -21.87
CA PRO A 59 -20.00 9.52 -21.63
C PRO A 59 -20.39 9.24 -20.16
N VAL A 60 -19.41 8.90 -19.31
CA VAL A 60 -19.59 8.59 -17.89
C VAL A 60 -19.45 9.84 -16.99
N GLU A 61 -18.92 10.95 -17.51
CA GLU A 61 -18.76 12.21 -16.77
C GLU A 61 -20.03 12.66 -16.03
N PRO A 62 -21.24 12.64 -16.64
CA PRO A 62 -22.44 13.09 -15.94
C PRO A 62 -22.78 12.24 -14.71
N VAL A 63 -22.48 10.94 -14.75
CA VAL A 63 -22.71 10.00 -13.64
C VAL A 63 -21.72 10.26 -12.52
N VAL A 64 -20.44 10.44 -12.87
CA VAL A 64 -19.37 10.73 -11.90
C VAL A 64 -19.66 12.04 -11.19
N LEU A 65 -20.01 13.10 -11.92
CA LEU A 65 -20.37 14.40 -11.33
C LEU A 65 -21.61 14.30 -10.43
N LYS A 66 -22.61 13.51 -10.82
CA LYS A 66 -23.84 13.31 -10.02
C LYS A 66 -23.56 12.71 -8.63
N TYR A 67 -22.58 11.81 -8.52
CA TYR A 67 -22.27 11.10 -7.27
C TYR A 67 -20.96 11.55 -6.60
N LYS A 68 -20.31 12.58 -7.15
CA LYS A 68 -19.10 13.17 -6.59
C LYS A 68 -19.37 13.68 -5.17
N GLY A 69 -18.48 13.35 -4.23
CA GLY A 69 -18.60 13.74 -2.82
C GLY A 69 -19.67 13.00 -2.03
N LYS A 70 -20.49 12.14 -2.67
CA LYS A 70 -21.49 11.28 -1.99
C LYS A 70 -21.05 9.83 -1.96
N VAL A 71 -20.83 9.25 -3.15
CA VAL A 71 -20.36 7.86 -3.31
C VAL A 71 -18.86 7.88 -3.57
N PHE A 72 -18.43 8.80 -4.42
CA PHE A 72 -17.04 8.98 -4.78
C PHE A 72 -16.41 10.07 -3.92
N VAL A 73 -15.80 9.68 -2.81
CA VAL A 73 -15.14 10.57 -1.85
C VAL A 73 -13.63 10.33 -1.88
N THR A 74 -12.86 11.41 -1.76
CA THR A 74 -11.39 11.34 -1.69
C THR A 74 -10.92 10.92 -0.29
N GLU A 75 -11.64 11.37 0.73
CA GLU A 75 -11.31 11.15 2.13
C GLU A 75 -12.32 10.20 2.78
N LEU A 76 -11.87 9.52 3.83
CA LEU A 76 -12.72 8.61 4.60
C LEU A 76 -13.77 9.44 5.36
N PRO A 77 -15.08 9.12 5.26
CA PRO A 77 -16.10 9.85 5.99
C PRO A 77 -15.96 9.62 7.50
N SER A 78 -16.12 10.69 8.29
CA SER A 78 -16.03 10.64 9.75
C SER A 78 -17.20 9.87 10.41
N THR A 79 -18.29 9.70 9.67
CA THR A 79 -19.48 9.02 10.17
C THR A 79 -19.55 7.62 9.58
N PRO A 80 -19.58 6.56 10.40
CA PRO A 80 -19.76 5.21 9.90
C PRO A 80 -21.12 5.10 9.19
N PRO A 81 -21.21 4.26 8.15
CA PRO A 81 -22.46 4.08 7.42
C PRO A 81 -23.57 3.62 8.36
N ILE A 82 -24.73 4.26 8.27
CA ILE A 82 -25.93 3.85 8.99
C ILE A 82 -26.34 2.49 8.43
N ARG A 83 -26.15 1.44 9.20
CA ARG A 83 -26.61 0.09 8.84
C ARG A 83 -28.02 -0.08 9.39
N THR A 84 -28.94 -0.49 8.53
CA THR A 84 -30.30 -0.90 8.92
C THR A 84 -30.34 -2.34 9.46
N ILE A 85 -29.27 -3.11 9.23
CA ILE A 85 -29.11 -4.50 9.67
C ILE A 85 -27.69 -4.65 10.19
N ASP A 86 -27.53 -5.19 11.39
CA ASP A 86 -26.23 -5.62 11.89
C ASP A 86 -25.76 -6.83 11.08
N VAL A 87 -24.72 -6.63 10.28
CA VAL A 87 -24.08 -7.71 9.51
C VAL A 87 -23.13 -8.42 10.45
N GLU A 88 -23.55 -9.57 10.95
CA GLU A 88 -22.68 -10.49 11.70
C GLU A 88 -21.76 -11.22 10.71
N ALA A 89 -20.45 -11.16 10.98
CA ALA A 89 -19.46 -11.93 10.26
C ALA A 89 -19.00 -13.07 11.19
N GLU A 90 -19.39 -14.29 10.84
CA GLU A 90 -18.96 -15.49 11.57
C GLU A 90 -17.57 -15.91 11.10
N ILE A 91 -16.71 -16.27 12.04
CA ILE A 91 -15.37 -16.80 11.78
C ILE A 91 -15.33 -18.20 12.38
N GLU A 92 -15.36 -19.22 11.53
CA GLU A 92 -15.18 -20.60 11.96
C GLU A 92 -13.71 -20.84 12.36
N LEU A 93 -13.50 -21.35 13.57
CA LEU A 93 -12.19 -21.75 14.05
C LEU A 93 -12.02 -23.26 13.86
N SER A 94 -10.88 -23.67 13.30
CA SER A 94 -10.56 -25.09 13.13
C SER A 94 -10.23 -25.77 14.46
N ASP A 95 -9.71 -25.02 15.43
CA ASP A 95 -9.39 -25.47 16.78
C ASP A 95 -9.64 -24.38 17.83
N THR A 96 -9.45 -24.71 19.10
CA THR A 96 -9.56 -23.77 20.25
C THR A 96 -8.26 -23.02 20.55
N THR A 97 -7.24 -23.14 19.69
CA THR A 97 -5.93 -22.53 19.94
C THR A 97 -6.00 -21.03 19.65
N LEU A 98 -5.68 -20.22 20.65
CA LEU A 98 -5.64 -18.76 20.48
C LEU A 98 -4.47 -18.36 19.58
N VAL A 99 -4.76 -17.62 18.52
CA VAL A 99 -3.74 -17.05 17.63
C VAL A 99 -3.43 -15.62 18.08
N ALA A 100 -2.40 -15.50 18.92
CA ALA A 100 -1.83 -14.22 19.33
C ALA A 100 -0.40 -14.08 18.79
N ARG A 101 -0.21 -13.19 17.83
CA ARG A 101 1.10 -12.89 17.24
C ARG A 101 1.51 -11.46 17.59
N ASN A 102 2.76 -11.30 18.01
CA ASN A 102 3.37 -10.01 18.31
C ASN A 102 3.61 -9.21 17.03
N GLN A 103 3.56 -7.88 17.16
CA GLN A 103 3.91 -6.96 16.08
C GLN A 103 5.40 -7.09 15.72
N PHE A 104 5.71 -7.14 14.42
CA PHE A 104 7.09 -7.13 13.95
C PHE A 104 7.75 -5.76 14.16
N CYS A 105 9.07 -5.75 14.27
CA CYS A 105 9.85 -4.52 14.29
C CYS A 105 9.61 -3.73 12.99
N LEU A 106 9.13 -2.50 13.13
CA LEU A 106 8.91 -1.55 12.04
C LEU A 106 9.95 -0.44 12.09
N SER A 107 10.30 0.13 10.93
CA SER A 107 11.08 1.38 10.88
C SER A 107 10.28 2.55 11.47
N GLU A 108 10.94 3.66 11.82
CA GLU A 108 10.24 4.84 12.35
C GLU A 108 9.24 5.42 11.33
N GLU A 109 9.59 5.44 10.04
CA GLU A 109 8.67 5.85 8.96
C GLU A 109 7.41 4.97 8.90
N GLN A 110 7.58 3.65 9.02
CA GLN A 110 6.46 2.71 9.04
C GLN A 110 5.60 2.85 10.30
N LYS A 111 6.21 3.08 11.46
CA LYS A 111 5.48 3.32 12.71
C LYS A 111 4.62 4.57 12.60
N GLU A 112 5.15 5.65 12.03
CA GLU A 112 4.38 6.88 11.88
C GLU A 112 3.23 6.71 10.89
N ALA A 113 3.45 6.03 9.77
CA ALA A 113 2.38 5.70 8.81
C ALA A 113 1.26 4.88 9.47
N VAL A 114 1.60 3.85 10.27
CA VAL A 114 0.62 3.04 11.00
C VAL A 114 -0.14 3.88 12.03
N ARG A 115 0.55 4.76 12.77
CA ARG A 115 -0.10 5.65 13.75
C ARG A 115 -1.07 6.61 13.09
N GLN A 116 -0.66 7.23 11.98
CA GLN A 116 -1.50 8.16 11.23
C GLN A 116 -2.77 7.45 10.71
N TRP A 117 -2.59 6.31 10.03
CA TRP A 117 -3.71 5.50 9.57
C TRP A 117 -4.64 5.07 10.72
N THR A 118 -4.07 4.67 11.86
CA THR A 118 -4.84 4.27 13.05
C THR A 118 -5.67 5.43 13.59
N ARG A 119 -5.12 6.65 13.65
CA ARG A 119 -5.84 7.85 14.09
C ARG A 119 -7.03 8.16 13.18
N GLU A 120 -6.82 8.18 11.88
CA GLU A 120 -7.86 8.45 10.87
C GLU A 120 -8.98 7.39 10.93
N THR A 121 -8.59 6.12 11.05
CA THR A 121 -9.53 4.99 11.08
C THR A 121 -10.33 4.94 12.39
N LEU A 122 -9.72 5.37 13.51
CA LEU A 122 -10.41 5.56 14.80
C LEU A 122 -11.41 6.72 14.74
N ASP A 123 -11.01 7.86 14.16
CA ASP A 123 -11.87 9.04 14.01
C ASP A 123 -13.10 8.72 13.14
N ALA A 124 -12.88 7.98 12.05
CA ALA A 124 -13.95 7.45 11.20
C ALA A 124 -14.79 6.32 11.83
N LYS A 125 -14.46 5.91 13.06
CA LYS A 125 -15.13 4.82 13.81
C LYS A 125 -15.16 3.47 13.07
N VAL A 126 -14.21 3.26 12.16
CA VAL A 126 -14.06 1.99 11.43
C VAL A 126 -13.42 0.93 12.33
N ILE A 127 -12.51 1.34 13.22
CA ILE A 127 -11.91 0.49 14.25
C ILE A 127 -12.19 1.03 15.64
N ARG A 128 -12.01 0.16 16.65
CA ARG A 128 -12.09 0.52 18.07
C ARG A 128 -11.05 -0.26 18.88
N PRO A 129 -10.58 0.25 20.03
CA PRO A 129 -9.79 -0.54 20.95
C PRO A 129 -10.55 -1.79 21.40
N SER A 130 -9.85 -2.92 21.52
CA SER A 130 -10.41 -4.18 21.98
C SER A 130 -9.44 -4.89 22.93
N LYS A 131 -9.99 -5.77 23.78
CA LYS A 131 -9.23 -6.70 24.62
C LYS A 131 -9.32 -8.11 24.06
N SER A 132 -9.11 -8.23 22.74
CA SER A 132 -9.21 -9.51 22.04
C SER A 132 -8.07 -10.45 22.46
N PRO A 133 -8.35 -11.75 22.69
CA PRO A 133 -7.30 -12.75 22.87
C PRO A 133 -6.56 -13.06 21.56
N PHE A 134 -7.13 -12.68 20.41
CA PHE A 134 -6.52 -12.81 19.08
C PHE A 134 -5.79 -11.53 18.67
N SER A 135 -4.58 -11.67 18.12
CA SER A 135 -3.79 -10.57 17.58
C SER A 135 -3.00 -10.99 16.34
N SER A 136 -2.98 -10.11 15.33
CA SER A 136 -2.22 -10.29 14.09
C SER A 136 -1.27 -9.12 13.86
N PRO A 137 -0.06 -9.35 13.34
CA PRO A 137 0.88 -8.28 13.04
C PRO A 137 0.43 -7.47 11.83
N THR A 138 0.69 -6.18 11.87
CA THR A 138 0.45 -5.25 10.74
C THR A 138 1.71 -5.11 9.89
N PHE A 139 1.54 -5.04 8.57
CA PHE A 139 2.63 -4.81 7.63
C PHE A 139 2.36 -3.55 6.81
N CYS A 140 3.42 -2.79 6.54
CA CYS A 140 3.35 -1.61 5.68
C CYS A 140 3.74 -2.00 4.25
N VAL A 141 2.89 -1.64 3.28
CA VAL A 141 3.14 -1.91 1.85
C VAL A 141 3.21 -0.59 1.10
N LYS A 142 4.40 -0.24 0.60
CA LYS A 142 4.60 0.98 -0.18
C LYS A 142 3.79 0.91 -1.48
N LYS A 143 2.90 1.90 -1.70
CA LYS A 143 2.10 2.00 -2.92
C LYS A 143 2.90 2.75 -4.00
N ALA A 144 2.42 2.64 -5.23
CA ALA A 144 3.07 3.30 -6.38
C ALA A 144 2.97 4.84 -6.36
N VAL A 145 2.05 5.40 -5.56
CA VAL A 145 1.78 6.85 -5.48
C VAL A 145 1.72 7.32 -4.02
N GLY A 146 2.70 6.92 -3.21
CA GLY A 146 2.79 7.28 -1.79
C GLY A 146 2.78 6.08 -0.84
N TRP A 147 2.76 6.38 0.46
CA TRP A 147 2.52 5.41 1.54
C TRP A 147 1.03 5.13 1.68
#